data_AF-A0A1G0YMJ9-F1
#
_entry.id   AF-A0A1G0YMJ9-F1
#
_cell.length_a   1.000
_cell.length_b   1.000
_cell.length_c   1.000
_cell.angle_alpha   90.00
_cell.angle_beta   90.00
_cell.angle_gamma   90.00
#
_symmetry.space_group_name_H-M   'P 1'
#
loop_
_entity.id
_entity.type
_entity.pdbx_description
1 polymer ?
#
loop_
_entity_poly.entity_id
_entity_poly.type
_entity_poly.pdbx_seq_one_letter_code
_entity_poly.pdbx_strand_id
1 'polypeptide(L)'
;MLFNYRYVAHDIEKFQTWLDHLVKEVWCRNGGAYSLDLLHADLKAVVEDIANDERITTDYLDGPIKAIDALFQNQLNAAQRAQVSLWYDHNNDIEALCGNDPHKTPGTYADIRAINSDLEKELKSFCKSLFTDVIHLKAVTKQTAEIDSHYDAFVAENDEGKCPYCGYGDIKGHGRTKREAYDHFLPKGTYPFNSVNFKNLAPICTECNSSYKLQKDPIRETATGSRRKAFYSYASAAPDISINLTLSTSDIAKLSKDNITLNINAPGRDEEVESWKDIFGIEERYKDKCCAKNDGKAWLQQIIEECANCGQAKDQLIGQVIRAADRSPFDSANFLKKPFLLACKAANVF
;
A
#
# COMPACT_ATOMS: atom_id res chain seq x y z
N MET A 1 -1.04 8.37 -6.75
CA MET A 1 -1.19 7.03 -7.35
C MET A 1 -1.76 7.24 -8.74
N LEU A 2 -1.29 6.56 -9.78
CA LEU A 2 -1.68 6.86 -11.17
C LEU A 2 -2.90 6.07 -11.67
N PHE A 3 -3.20 4.94 -11.05
CA PHE A 3 -4.37 4.12 -11.31
C PHE A 3 -4.67 3.29 -10.06
N ASN A 4 -5.88 2.77 -9.92
CA ASN A 4 -6.24 1.95 -8.77
C ASN A 4 -6.13 0.48 -9.11
N TYR A 5 -5.85 -0.34 -8.11
CA TYR A 5 -6.09 -1.76 -8.21
C TYR A 5 -7.58 -2.06 -8.07
N ARG A 6 -8.01 -3.14 -8.71
CA ARG A 6 -9.29 -3.80 -8.40
C ARG A 6 -9.07 -4.74 -7.23
N TYR A 7 -9.95 -4.62 -6.24
CA TYR A 7 -9.93 -5.50 -5.07
C TYR A 7 -10.34 -6.91 -5.48
N VAL A 8 -9.64 -7.92 -4.94
CA VAL A 8 -9.93 -9.33 -5.19
C VAL A 8 -10.41 -9.95 -3.89
N ALA A 9 -11.70 -10.31 -3.86
CA ALA A 9 -12.26 -11.07 -2.74
C ALA A 9 -11.67 -12.49 -2.73
N HIS A 10 -11.19 -12.97 -1.58
CA HIS A 10 -10.53 -14.27 -1.49
C HIS A 10 -10.67 -14.91 -0.11
N ASP A 11 -10.58 -16.24 -0.04
CA ASP A 11 -10.75 -17.02 1.20
C ASP A 11 -9.75 -16.70 2.31
N ILE A 12 -8.64 -16.04 1.97
CA ILE A 12 -7.66 -15.56 2.95
C ILE A 12 -8.26 -14.52 3.91
N GLU A 13 -9.32 -13.82 3.49
CA GLU A 13 -10.02 -12.80 4.27
C GLU A 13 -10.81 -13.39 5.45
N LYS A 14 -11.08 -14.70 5.48
CA LYS A 14 -11.63 -15.38 6.66
C LYS A 14 -10.78 -15.13 7.91
N PHE A 15 -9.49 -14.87 7.73
CA PHE A 15 -8.60 -14.51 8.84
C PHE A 15 -9.04 -13.21 9.54
N GLN A 16 -9.60 -12.25 8.79
CA GLN A 16 -10.17 -11.02 9.35
C GLN A 16 -11.42 -11.33 10.19
N THR A 17 -12.28 -12.26 9.74
CA THR A 17 -13.47 -12.69 10.51
C THR A 17 -13.09 -13.26 11.87
N TRP A 18 -11.96 -13.97 11.96
CA TRP A 18 -11.46 -14.46 13.25
C TRP A 18 -11.00 -13.33 14.16
N LEU A 19 -10.37 -12.28 13.60
CA LEU A 19 -10.01 -11.09 14.37
C LEU A 19 -11.25 -10.29 14.81
N ASP A 20 -12.27 -10.20 13.96
CA ASP A 20 -13.54 -9.55 14.32
C ASP A 20 -14.11 -10.22 15.57
N HIS A 21 -14.21 -11.56 15.53
CA HIS A 21 -14.68 -12.36 16.67
C HIS A 21 -13.78 -12.21 17.91
N LEU A 22 -12.46 -12.32 17.75
CA LEU A 22 -11.51 -12.18 18.87
C LEU A 22 -11.65 -10.84 19.57
N VAL A 23 -11.73 -9.74 18.83
CA VAL A 23 -11.79 -8.42 19.44
C VAL A 23 -13.17 -8.17 20.05
N LYS A 24 -14.24 -8.47 19.33
CA LYS A 24 -15.61 -8.11 19.73
C LYS A 24 -16.18 -9.06 20.78
N GLU A 25 -16.04 -10.36 20.56
CA GLU A 25 -16.73 -11.39 21.35
C GLU A 25 -15.84 -12.05 22.40
N VAL A 26 -14.51 -12.04 22.21
CA VAL A 26 -13.57 -12.62 23.19
C VAL A 26 -13.03 -11.52 24.09
N TRP A 27 -12.18 -10.62 23.59
CA TRP A 27 -11.49 -9.65 24.43
C TRP A 27 -12.42 -8.56 24.98
N CYS A 28 -13.35 -8.03 24.18
CA CYS A 28 -14.25 -6.97 24.62
C CYS A 28 -15.48 -7.45 25.40
N ARG A 29 -15.58 -8.75 25.72
CA ARG A 29 -16.71 -9.31 26.47
C ARG A 29 -16.83 -8.76 27.89
N ASN A 30 -17.95 -9.07 28.54
CA ASN A 30 -18.21 -8.64 29.92
C ASN A 30 -17.83 -9.72 30.95
N GLY A 31 -16.54 -9.87 31.22
CA GLY A 31 -16.03 -10.77 32.26
C GLY A 31 -16.03 -12.26 31.86
N GLY A 32 -15.83 -13.11 32.86
CA GLY A 32 -15.75 -14.57 32.69
C GLY A 32 -14.35 -15.08 32.35
N ALA A 33 -14.09 -16.35 32.65
CA ALA A 33 -12.80 -16.99 32.40
C ALA A 33 -12.62 -17.31 30.91
N TYR A 34 -11.40 -17.16 30.42
CA TYR A 34 -11.03 -17.60 29.08
C TYR A 34 -11.16 -19.11 28.93
N SER A 35 -11.69 -19.55 27.80
CA SER A 35 -11.63 -20.93 27.33
C SER A 35 -11.63 -20.94 25.80
N LEU A 36 -11.14 -22.04 25.20
CA LEU A 36 -11.13 -22.21 23.74
C LEU A 36 -12.54 -22.18 23.14
N ASP A 37 -13.57 -22.51 23.92
CA ASP A 37 -14.97 -22.47 23.48
C ASP A 37 -15.49 -21.06 23.20
N LEU A 38 -14.76 -20.03 23.63
CA LEU A 38 -15.06 -18.63 23.28
C LEU A 38 -14.60 -18.27 21.87
N LEU A 39 -13.67 -19.03 21.28
CA LEU A 39 -13.12 -18.71 19.97
C LEU A 39 -14.10 -19.03 18.84
N HIS A 40 -13.94 -18.37 17.70
CA HIS A 40 -14.61 -18.77 16.47
C HIS A 40 -14.29 -20.24 16.16
N ALA A 41 -15.27 -21.02 15.68
CA ALA A 41 -15.12 -22.48 15.50
C ALA A 41 -13.87 -22.85 14.68
N ASP A 42 -13.65 -22.17 13.55
CA ASP A 42 -12.46 -22.41 12.71
C ASP A 42 -11.16 -22.01 13.42
N LEU A 43 -11.16 -20.88 14.16
CA LEU A 43 -9.98 -20.44 14.91
C LEU A 43 -9.65 -21.41 16.05
N LYS A 44 -10.67 -21.93 16.74
CA LYS A 44 -10.51 -23.00 17.74
C LYS A 44 -9.86 -24.22 17.11
N ALA A 45 -10.37 -24.69 15.97
CA ALA A 45 -9.79 -25.82 15.26
C ALA A 45 -8.34 -25.56 14.83
N VAL A 46 -8.00 -24.32 14.41
CA VAL A 46 -6.62 -23.93 14.11
C VAL A 46 -5.73 -24.00 15.34
N VAL A 47 -6.18 -23.47 16.47
CA VAL A 47 -5.44 -23.49 17.73
C VAL A 47 -5.20 -24.94 18.19
N GLU A 48 -6.22 -25.79 18.10
CA GLU A 48 -6.12 -27.22 18.42
C GLU A 48 -5.18 -27.95 17.45
N ASP A 49 -5.28 -27.69 16.14
CA ASP A 49 -4.38 -28.27 15.12
C ASP A 49 -2.93 -27.86 15.38
N ILE A 50 -2.67 -26.60 15.77
CA ILE A 50 -1.32 -26.12 16.11
C ILE A 50 -0.80 -26.79 17.39
N ALA A 51 -1.62 -26.87 18.44
CA ALA A 51 -1.23 -27.48 19.71
C ALA A 51 -0.90 -28.97 19.58
N ASN A 52 -1.52 -29.66 18.62
CA ASN A 52 -1.29 -31.07 18.33
C ASN A 52 -0.14 -31.32 17.33
N ASP A 53 0.45 -30.28 16.73
CA ASP A 53 1.58 -30.42 15.81
C ASP A 53 2.92 -30.25 16.55
N GLU A 54 3.55 -31.37 16.92
CA GLU A 54 4.84 -31.40 17.65
C GLU A 54 5.98 -30.65 16.93
N ARG A 55 5.85 -30.34 15.64
CA ARG A 55 6.84 -29.57 14.87
C ARG A 55 6.75 -28.07 15.18
N ILE A 56 5.61 -27.60 15.70
CA ILE A 56 5.39 -26.19 16.05
C ILE A 56 5.76 -26.02 17.52
N THR A 57 6.95 -25.44 17.76
CA THR A 57 7.47 -25.23 19.13
C THR A 57 7.09 -23.88 19.72
N THR A 58 6.51 -22.99 18.92
CA THR A 58 6.14 -21.64 19.32
C THR A 58 4.62 -21.51 19.31
N ASP A 59 4.05 -21.15 20.46
CA ASP A 59 2.64 -20.81 20.56
C ASP A 59 2.41 -19.38 20.07
N TYR A 60 1.85 -19.26 18.87
CA TYR A 60 1.54 -17.97 18.26
C TYR A 60 0.12 -17.47 18.57
N LEU A 61 -0.76 -18.34 19.09
CA LEU A 61 -2.19 -18.07 19.16
C LEU A 61 -2.78 -18.24 20.57
N ASP A 62 -2.86 -19.45 21.13
CA ASP A 62 -3.64 -19.66 22.36
C ASP A 62 -3.10 -18.84 23.55
N GLY A 63 -1.81 -18.98 23.83
CA GLY A 63 -1.12 -18.24 24.88
C GLY A 63 -1.24 -16.73 24.72
N PRO A 64 -0.86 -16.16 23.55
CA PRO A 64 -1.06 -14.73 23.27
C PRO A 64 -2.52 -14.26 23.39
N ILE A 65 -3.48 -15.00 22.83
CA ILE A 65 -4.92 -14.66 22.90
C ILE A 65 -5.38 -14.64 24.36
N LYS A 66 -5.01 -15.65 25.13
CA LYS A 66 -5.32 -15.77 26.56
C LYS A 66 -4.66 -14.67 27.39
N ALA A 67 -3.42 -14.31 27.09
CA ALA A 67 -2.70 -13.23 27.78
C ALA A 67 -3.37 -11.88 27.53
N ILE A 68 -3.69 -11.56 26.27
CA ILE A 68 -4.43 -10.35 25.90
C ILE A 68 -5.79 -10.35 26.59
N ASP A 69 -6.52 -11.47 26.54
CA ASP A 69 -7.81 -11.58 27.20
C ASP A 69 -7.74 -11.28 28.70
N ALA A 70 -6.77 -11.85 29.41
CA ALA A 70 -6.58 -11.59 30.82
C ALA A 70 -6.35 -10.09 31.11
N LEU A 71 -5.66 -9.36 30.24
CA LEU A 71 -5.49 -7.91 30.37
C LEU A 71 -6.82 -7.16 30.17
N PHE A 72 -7.60 -7.54 29.15
CA PHE A 72 -8.91 -6.95 28.90
C PHE A 72 -9.90 -7.18 30.05
N GLN A 73 -9.92 -8.39 30.62
CA GLN A 73 -10.85 -8.73 31.70
C GLN A 73 -10.42 -8.16 33.05
N ASN A 74 -9.12 -8.18 33.37
CA ASN A 74 -8.64 -7.83 34.72
C ASN A 74 -8.18 -6.38 34.86
N GLN A 75 -7.79 -5.72 33.76
CA GLN A 75 -7.11 -4.42 33.82
C GLN A 75 -7.79 -3.31 33.01
N LEU A 76 -8.73 -3.64 32.13
CA LEU A 76 -9.54 -2.64 31.42
C LEU A 76 -10.93 -2.54 32.03
N ASN A 77 -11.46 -1.32 32.08
CA ASN A 77 -12.87 -1.07 32.37
C ASN A 77 -13.72 -1.14 31.08
N ALA A 78 -15.05 -1.15 31.24
CA ALA A 78 -15.99 -1.27 30.12
C ALA A 78 -15.83 -0.15 29.07
N ALA A 79 -15.55 1.09 29.47
CA ALA A 79 -15.34 2.21 28.55
C ALA A 79 -14.05 2.05 27.75
N GLN A 80 -12.96 1.59 28.37
CA GLN A 80 -11.71 1.29 27.68
C GLN A 80 -11.87 0.14 26.68
N ARG A 81 -12.58 -0.95 27.05
CA ARG A 81 -12.89 -2.03 26.11
C ARG A 81 -13.71 -1.54 24.92
N ALA A 82 -14.74 -0.73 25.17
CA ALA A 82 -15.52 -0.11 24.10
C ALA A 82 -14.67 0.79 23.20
N GLN A 83 -13.73 1.56 23.75
CA GLN A 83 -12.82 2.40 22.98
C GLN A 83 -11.87 1.58 22.10
N VAL A 84 -11.30 0.48 22.61
CA VAL A 84 -10.44 -0.41 21.81
C VAL A 84 -11.25 -1.09 20.70
N SER A 85 -12.48 -1.51 21.02
CA SER A 85 -13.42 -2.05 20.04
C SER A 85 -13.76 -1.04 18.93
N LEU A 86 -13.93 0.24 19.28
CA LEU A 86 -14.15 1.31 18.30
C LEU A 86 -12.91 1.56 17.42
N TRP A 87 -11.72 1.58 18.03
CA TRP A 87 -10.47 1.69 17.27
C TRP A 87 -10.23 0.51 16.34
N TYR A 88 -10.68 -0.69 16.70
CA TYR A 88 -10.65 -1.84 15.80
C TYR A 88 -11.45 -1.58 14.52
N ASP A 89 -12.68 -1.06 14.64
CA ASP A 89 -13.52 -0.75 13.48
C ASP A 89 -12.89 0.34 12.63
N HIS A 90 -12.39 1.41 13.27
CA HIS A 90 -11.78 2.53 12.56
C HIS A 90 -10.49 2.13 11.85
N ASN A 91 -9.61 1.38 12.50
CA ASN A 91 -8.33 0.94 11.91
C ASN A 91 -8.49 -0.02 10.74
N ASN A 92 -9.66 -0.67 10.62
CA ASN A 92 -9.97 -1.57 9.51
C ASN A 92 -10.78 -0.91 8.39
N ASP A 93 -11.24 0.33 8.58
CA ASP A 93 -11.91 1.14 7.55
C ASP A 93 -10.90 1.99 6.78
N ILE A 94 -10.05 1.30 6.00
CA ILE A 94 -8.88 1.89 5.33
C ILE A 94 -9.29 3.03 4.39
N GLU A 95 -10.38 2.86 3.64
CA GLU A 95 -10.86 3.87 2.70
C GLU A 95 -11.29 5.15 3.42
N ALA A 96 -12.06 5.04 4.51
CA ALA A 96 -12.47 6.22 5.28
C ALA A 96 -11.29 6.90 5.96
N LEU A 97 -10.30 6.12 6.44
CA LEU A 97 -9.06 6.68 6.97
C LEU A 97 -8.26 7.45 5.92
N CYS A 98 -8.14 6.91 4.70
CA CYS A 98 -7.51 7.57 3.55
C CYS A 98 -8.29 8.82 3.11
N GLY A 99 -9.62 8.79 3.22
CA GLY A 99 -10.50 9.94 2.95
C GLY A 99 -10.44 11.03 4.03
N ASN A 100 -9.68 10.83 5.11
CA ASN A 100 -9.61 11.71 6.27
C ASN A 100 -11.01 11.99 6.86
N ASP A 101 -11.85 10.95 6.96
CA ASP A 101 -13.20 11.07 7.52
C ASP A 101 -13.13 11.54 9.00
N PRO A 102 -13.77 12.67 9.36
CA PRO A 102 -13.74 13.22 10.72
C PRO A 102 -14.43 12.33 11.76
N HIS A 103 -15.24 11.36 11.33
CA HIS A 103 -15.91 10.39 12.19
C HIS A 103 -15.08 9.11 12.39
N LYS A 104 -13.96 8.96 11.68
CA LYS A 104 -13.09 7.78 11.73
C LYS A 104 -11.72 8.16 12.26
N THR A 105 -11.62 8.20 13.58
CA THR A 105 -10.36 8.44 14.29
C THR A 105 -9.66 7.11 14.58
N PRO A 106 -8.49 6.83 13.96
CA PRO A 106 -7.78 5.59 14.19
C PRO A 106 -7.14 5.57 15.59
N GLY A 107 -7.06 4.39 16.18
CA GLY A 107 -6.27 4.16 17.39
C GLY A 107 -4.86 3.72 17.03
N THR A 108 -3.86 4.17 17.77
CA THR A 108 -2.46 3.76 17.59
C THR A 108 -1.99 2.89 18.75
N TYR A 109 -0.85 2.21 18.61
CA TYR A 109 -0.22 1.57 19.76
C TYR A 109 0.13 2.56 20.87
N ALA A 110 0.43 3.83 20.56
CA ALA A 110 0.64 4.83 21.61
C ALA A 110 -0.63 5.08 22.44
N ASP A 111 -1.80 5.06 21.80
CA ASP A 111 -3.09 5.19 22.50
C ASP A 111 -3.41 3.94 23.34
N ILE A 112 -3.11 2.74 22.82
CA ILE A 112 -3.22 1.49 23.61
C ILE A 112 -2.30 1.55 24.82
N ARG A 113 -1.05 2.02 24.67
CA ARG A 113 -0.09 2.16 25.78
C ARG A 113 -0.59 3.12 26.86
N ALA A 114 -1.26 4.20 26.46
CA ALA A 114 -1.85 5.16 27.38
C ALA A 114 -2.99 4.54 28.22
N ILE A 115 -3.71 3.55 27.68
CA ILE A 115 -4.68 2.75 28.42
C ILE A 115 -3.96 1.73 29.31
N ASN A 116 -3.06 0.93 28.72
CA ASN A 116 -2.35 -0.14 29.40
C ASN A 116 -1.06 -0.51 28.62
N SER A 117 0.10 -0.37 29.28
CA SER A 117 1.40 -0.56 28.64
C SER A 117 1.75 -2.02 28.37
N ASP A 118 1.22 -2.97 29.15
CA ASP A 118 1.43 -4.39 28.91
C ASP A 118 0.52 -4.87 27.78
N LEU A 119 -0.71 -4.36 27.69
CA LEU A 119 -1.59 -4.61 26.56
C LEU A 119 -0.97 -4.13 25.25
N GLU A 120 -0.31 -2.96 25.23
CA GLU A 120 0.38 -2.52 24.01
C GLU A 120 1.45 -3.51 23.55
N LYS A 121 2.27 -4.01 24.47
CA LYS A 121 3.35 -4.95 24.14
C LYS A 121 2.79 -6.27 23.59
N GLU A 122 1.84 -6.87 24.32
CA GLU A 122 1.24 -8.15 23.93
C GLU A 122 0.48 -8.02 22.62
N LEU A 123 -0.35 -6.99 22.48
CA LEU A 123 -1.13 -6.77 21.26
C LEU A 123 -0.22 -6.48 20.07
N LYS A 124 0.84 -5.69 20.24
CA LYS A 124 1.79 -5.40 19.16
C LYS A 124 2.56 -6.64 18.71
N SER A 125 2.99 -7.47 19.66
CA SER A 125 3.63 -8.75 19.37
C SER A 125 2.69 -9.67 18.58
N PHE A 126 1.45 -9.82 19.07
CA PHE A 126 0.41 -10.62 18.45
C PHE A 126 0.07 -10.11 17.04
N CYS A 127 -0.34 -8.85 16.88
CA CYS A 127 -0.71 -8.31 15.57
C CYS A 127 0.44 -8.38 14.56
N LYS A 128 1.70 -8.26 15.00
CA LYS A 128 2.87 -8.45 14.13
C LYS A 128 2.97 -9.90 13.66
N SER A 129 2.87 -10.87 14.57
CA SER A 129 3.01 -12.30 14.26
C SER A 129 1.93 -12.80 13.29
N LEU A 130 0.73 -12.20 13.32
CA LEU A 130 -0.37 -12.59 12.43
C LEU A 130 0.06 -12.61 10.95
N PHE A 131 0.74 -11.56 10.49
CA PHE A 131 1.19 -11.47 9.11
C PHE A 131 2.57 -12.10 8.88
N THR A 132 3.48 -12.08 9.87
CA THR A 132 4.85 -12.58 9.67
C THR A 132 4.96 -14.09 9.80
N ASP A 133 4.09 -14.72 10.59
CA ASP A 133 4.23 -16.11 11.00
C ASP A 133 2.90 -16.86 10.79
N VAL A 134 1.82 -16.40 11.43
CA VAL A 134 0.55 -17.15 11.54
C VAL A 134 -0.10 -17.39 10.18
N ILE A 135 -0.14 -16.38 9.30
CA ILE A 135 -0.74 -16.50 7.95
C ILE A 135 -0.10 -17.58 7.08
N HIS A 136 1.10 -18.06 7.44
CA HIS A 136 1.84 -19.10 6.72
C HIS A 136 1.69 -20.49 7.33
N LEU A 137 1.05 -20.63 8.50
CA LEU A 137 0.87 -21.92 9.16
C LEU A 137 -0.12 -22.78 8.39
N LYS A 138 0.20 -24.07 8.19
CA LYS A 138 -0.66 -25.02 7.47
C LYS A 138 -2.05 -25.16 8.09
N ALA A 139 -2.14 -25.10 9.42
CA ALA A 139 -3.42 -25.13 10.13
C ALA A 139 -4.31 -23.96 9.71
N VAL A 140 -3.71 -22.77 9.56
CA VAL A 140 -4.39 -21.54 9.12
C VAL A 140 -4.79 -21.64 7.66
N THR A 141 -3.85 -21.96 6.76
CA THR A 141 -4.11 -21.98 5.31
C THR A 141 -5.10 -23.07 4.89
N LYS A 142 -5.25 -24.14 5.68
CA LYS A 142 -6.29 -25.18 5.50
C LYS A 142 -7.71 -24.65 5.74
N GLN A 143 -7.89 -23.68 6.63
CA GLN A 143 -9.19 -23.07 6.93
C GLN A 143 -9.44 -21.77 6.15
N THR A 144 -8.37 -21.11 5.69
CA THR A 144 -8.42 -19.89 4.89
C THR A 144 -7.91 -20.15 3.47
N ALA A 145 -6.77 -19.58 3.09
CA ALA A 145 -6.02 -19.85 1.88
C ALA A 145 -4.57 -19.38 2.03
N GLU A 146 -3.69 -19.82 1.13
CA GLU A 146 -2.32 -19.32 1.07
C GLU A 146 -2.25 -17.91 0.49
N ILE A 147 -1.36 -17.08 1.02
CA ILE A 147 -1.12 -15.72 0.51
C ILE A 147 -0.62 -15.71 -0.94
N ASP A 148 0.04 -16.78 -1.37
CA ASP A 148 0.51 -16.94 -2.75
C ASP A 148 -0.68 -17.18 -3.70
N SER A 149 -1.68 -17.97 -3.29
CA SER A 149 -2.95 -18.11 -4.03
C SER A 149 -3.67 -16.77 -4.18
N HIS A 150 -3.72 -15.95 -3.12
CA HIS A 150 -4.28 -14.60 -3.23
C HIS A 150 -3.47 -13.75 -4.21
N TYR A 151 -2.14 -13.84 -4.18
CA TYR A 151 -1.29 -13.07 -5.09
C TYR A 151 -1.53 -13.45 -6.56
N ASP A 152 -1.68 -14.74 -6.86
CA ASP A 152 -1.99 -15.21 -8.21
C ASP A 152 -3.34 -14.68 -8.71
N ALA A 153 -4.38 -14.73 -7.87
CA ALA A 153 -5.67 -14.13 -8.19
C ALA A 153 -5.58 -12.61 -8.36
N PHE A 154 -4.81 -11.94 -7.50
CA PHE A 154 -4.58 -10.50 -7.56
C PHE A 154 -3.96 -10.05 -8.88
N VAL A 155 -2.87 -10.70 -9.32
CA VAL A 155 -2.16 -10.31 -10.56
C VAL A 155 -2.85 -10.80 -11.82
N ALA A 156 -3.80 -11.74 -11.71
CA ALA A 156 -4.68 -12.12 -12.81
C ALA A 156 -5.76 -11.05 -13.05
N GLU A 157 -6.30 -10.45 -11.99
CA GLU A 157 -7.28 -9.35 -12.11
C GLU A 157 -6.60 -8.00 -12.41
N ASN A 158 -5.40 -7.77 -11.87
CA ASN A 158 -4.64 -6.52 -12.02
C ASN A 158 -3.45 -6.71 -12.98
N ASP A 159 -3.74 -6.87 -14.27
CA ASP A 159 -2.81 -7.33 -15.30
C ASP A 159 -1.94 -6.23 -15.96
N GLU A 160 -2.11 -4.97 -15.57
CA GLU A 160 -1.28 -3.84 -16.04
C GLU A 160 0.22 -4.11 -15.84
N GLY A 161 0.58 -4.95 -14.85
CA GLY A 161 1.97 -5.38 -14.62
C GLY A 161 2.89 -4.26 -14.14
N LYS A 162 2.34 -3.09 -13.83
CA LYS A 162 3.04 -1.90 -13.34
C LYS A 162 2.55 -1.53 -11.95
N CYS A 163 3.43 -0.90 -11.18
CA CYS A 163 3.15 -0.41 -9.85
C CYS A 163 2.36 0.90 -9.95
N PRO A 164 1.14 0.98 -9.39
CA PRO A 164 0.29 2.17 -9.51
C PRO A 164 0.87 3.40 -8.79
N TYR A 165 1.81 3.19 -7.87
CA TYR A 165 2.40 4.27 -7.10
C TYR A 165 3.46 5.05 -7.87
N CYS A 166 4.33 4.39 -8.64
CA CYS A 166 5.31 5.11 -9.48
C CYS A 166 4.98 5.09 -10.97
N GLY A 167 4.14 4.18 -11.44
CA GLY A 167 3.72 4.03 -12.84
C GLY A 167 4.70 3.27 -13.74
N TYR A 168 5.92 2.97 -13.28
CA TYR A 168 6.94 2.35 -14.13
C TYR A 168 7.63 1.12 -13.54
N GLY A 169 7.59 0.94 -12.22
CA GLY A 169 8.14 -0.26 -11.58
C GLY A 169 7.28 -1.47 -11.87
N ASP A 170 7.88 -2.62 -12.16
CA ASP A 170 7.14 -3.83 -12.49
C ASP A 170 6.47 -4.45 -11.26
N ILE A 171 5.32 -5.08 -11.49
CA ILE A 171 4.70 -6.04 -10.58
C ILE A 171 4.88 -7.43 -11.21
N LYS A 172 5.43 -8.38 -10.43
CA LYS A 172 5.67 -9.74 -10.90
C LYS A 172 4.34 -10.44 -11.17
N GLY A 173 4.05 -10.79 -12.42
CA GLY A 173 2.83 -11.53 -12.79
C GLY A 173 2.88 -13.03 -12.48
N HIS A 174 1.78 -13.73 -12.82
CA HIS A 174 1.52 -15.16 -12.52
C HIS A 174 2.61 -16.13 -13.03
N GLY A 175 3.35 -15.77 -14.08
CA GLY A 175 4.42 -16.61 -14.64
C GLY A 175 5.71 -16.67 -13.81
N ARG A 176 5.75 -16.06 -12.62
CA ARG A 176 6.96 -15.99 -11.78
C ARG A 176 6.77 -16.73 -10.46
N THR A 177 7.78 -17.48 -10.05
CA THR A 177 7.82 -18.17 -8.74
C THR A 177 8.07 -17.23 -7.56
N LYS A 178 8.26 -15.94 -7.83
CA LYS A 178 8.50 -14.89 -6.84
C LYS A 178 7.48 -13.80 -7.04
N ARG A 179 6.99 -13.24 -5.94
CA ARG A 179 6.03 -12.14 -5.92
C ARG A 179 6.63 -10.86 -5.35
N GLU A 180 5.94 -9.73 -5.55
CA GLU A 180 6.19 -8.55 -4.72
C GLU A 180 5.75 -8.81 -3.28
N ALA A 181 6.37 -8.08 -2.35
CA ALA A 181 5.87 -8.02 -0.99
C ALA A 181 4.54 -7.26 -0.96
N TYR A 182 3.63 -7.67 -0.07
CA TYR A 182 2.46 -6.85 0.24
C TYR A 182 2.91 -5.71 1.14
N ASP A 183 2.63 -4.50 0.72
CA ASP A 183 2.79 -3.32 1.55
C ASP A 183 1.58 -3.17 2.47
N HIS A 184 1.83 -2.90 3.75
CA HIS A 184 0.83 -2.42 4.69
C HIS A 184 0.66 -0.91 4.46
N PHE A 185 -0.33 -0.51 3.68
CA PHE A 185 -0.48 0.89 3.25
C PHE A 185 -0.49 1.83 4.46
N LEU A 186 -1.39 1.57 5.42
CA LEU A 186 -1.28 2.08 6.77
C LEU A 186 -0.30 1.22 7.59
N PRO A 187 0.76 1.80 8.18
CA PRO A 187 1.82 1.02 8.83
C PRO A 187 1.31 0.17 10.01
N LYS A 188 1.48 -1.16 9.91
CA LYS A 188 1.17 -2.11 10.98
C LYS A 188 1.95 -1.90 12.28
N GLY A 189 3.04 -1.12 12.24
CA GLY A 189 3.82 -0.74 13.41
C GLY A 189 3.23 0.43 14.21
N THR A 190 2.32 1.19 13.59
CA THR A 190 1.64 2.35 14.18
C THR A 190 0.22 2.01 14.59
N TYR A 191 -0.51 1.34 13.70
CA TYR A 191 -1.93 1.03 13.87
C TYR A 191 -2.10 -0.47 14.22
N PRO A 192 -2.69 -0.82 15.38
CA PRO A 192 -3.09 -2.19 15.67
C PRO A 192 -4.20 -2.65 14.74
N PHE A 193 -4.41 -3.97 14.69
CA PHE A 193 -5.54 -4.64 14.05
C PHE A 193 -5.63 -4.63 12.52
N ASN A 194 -4.78 -3.88 11.81
CA ASN A 194 -4.81 -3.77 10.35
C ASN A 194 -3.76 -4.63 9.62
N SER A 195 -3.07 -5.53 10.34
CA SER A 195 -1.90 -6.25 9.83
C SER A 195 -2.26 -7.36 8.83
N VAL A 196 -3.47 -7.89 8.89
CA VAL A 196 -4.00 -8.93 7.98
C VAL A 196 -5.28 -8.50 7.26
N ASN A 197 -5.60 -7.21 7.33
CA ASN A 197 -6.70 -6.64 6.56
C ASN A 197 -6.25 -6.47 5.10
N PHE A 198 -6.80 -7.27 4.19
CA PHE A 198 -6.42 -7.24 2.78
C PHE A 198 -6.82 -5.96 2.06
N LYS A 199 -7.72 -5.15 2.63
CA LYS A 199 -7.98 -3.79 2.16
C LYS A 199 -6.83 -2.83 2.49
N ASN A 200 -5.98 -3.16 3.46
CA ASN A 200 -4.76 -2.43 3.80
C ASN A 200 -3.50 -2.98 3.10
N LEU A 201 -3.62 -4.10 2.37
CA LEU A 201 -2.51 -4.86 1.83
C LEU A 201 -2.56 -4.90 0.31
N ALA A 202 -1.56 -4.31 -0.35
CA ALA A 202 -1.44 -4.40 -1.81
C ALA A 202 -0.01 -4.75 -2.22
N PRO A 203 0.18 -5.56 -3.27
CA PRO A 203 1.47 -5.68 -3.95
C PRO A 203 1.95 -4.35 -4.49
N ILE A 204 3.18 -3.95 -4.14
CA ILE A 204 3.81 -2.74 -4.68
C ILE A 204 5.25 -3.07 -5.08
N CYS A 205 5.80 -2.37 -6.07
CA CYS A 205 7.17 -2.66 -6.50
C CYS A 205 8.18 -2.42 -5.37
N THR A 206 9.27 -3.18 -5.40
CA THR A 206 10.32 -3.17 -4.37
C THR A 206 10.84 -1.76 -4.05
N GLU A 207 11.07 -0.92 -5.06
CA GLU A 207 11.58 0.45 -4.85
C GLU A 207 10.55 1.33 -4.11
N CYS A 208 9.27 1.26 -4.48
CA CYS A 208 8.22 2.00 -3.76
C CYS A 208 8.10 1.52 -2.32
N ASN A 209 8.16 0.22 -2.08
CA ASN A 209 8.02 -0.37 -0.74
C ASN A 209 9.23 -0.11 0.15
N SER A 210 10.38 -0.59 -0.29
CA SER A 210 11.55 -0.81 0.56
C SER A 210 12.57 0.33 0.47
N SER A 211 12.34 1.34 -0.36
CA SER A 211 13.22 2.52 -0.47
C SER A 211 12.48 3.81 -0.10
N TYR A 212 11.26 4.01 -0.61
CA TYR A 212 10.55 5.29 -0.44
C TYR A 212 9.51 5.27 0.68
N LYS A 213 8.54 4.34 0.64
CA LYS A 213 7.45 4.32 1.62
C LYS A 213 7.93 3.92 3.00
N LEU A 214 8.65 2.80 3.12
CA LEU A 214 9.14 2.28 4.39
C LEU A 214 8.02 2.19 5.45
N GLN A 215 8.14 2.96 6.53
CA GLN A 215 7.16 3.05 7.62
C GLN A 215 6.44 4.41 7.63
N LYS A 216 6.55 5.21 6.57
CA LYS A 216 5.83 6.49 6.48
C LYS A 216 4.33 6.23 6.51
N ASP A 217 3.61 7.14 7.16
CA ASP A 217 2.18 7.07 7.32
C ASP A 217 1.47 7.89 6.23
N PRO A 218 0.71 7.27 5.30
CA PRO A 218 0.02 8.01 4.24
C PRO A 218 -0.99 9.02 4.78
N ILE A 219 -1.66 8.72 5.89
CA ILE A 219 -2.76 9.54 6.42
C ILE A 219 -2.31 10.58 7.44
N ARG A 220 -1.00 10.76 7.62
CA ARG A 220 -0.41 11.79 8.48
C ARG A 220 0.75 12.50 7.79
N GLU A 221 0.85 13.81 7.98
CA GLU A 221 2.03 14.55 7.53
C GLU A 221 3.26 14.18 8.37
N THR A 222 4.38 13.91 7.70
CA THR A 222 5.65 13.59 8.37
C THR A 222 6.13 14.74 9.28
N ALA A 223 5.92 15.99 8.88
CA ALA A 223 6.42 17.16 9.60
C ALA A 223 5.57 17.56 10.82
N THR A 224 4.23 17.49 10.70
CA THR A 224 3.30 18.00 11.71
C THR A 224 2.57 16.91 12.48
N GLY A 225 2.47 15.69 11.93
CA GLY A 225 1.63 14.61 12.46
C GLY A 225 0.13 14.81 12.23
N SER A 226 -0.28 15.93 11.62
CA SER A 226 -1.65 16.25 11.25
C SER A 226 -2.23 15.20 10.32
N ARG A 227 -3.51 14.86 10.51
CA ARG A 227 -4.23 13.97 9.61
C ARG A 227 -4.36 14.62 8.24
N ARG A 228 -4.19 13.81 7.19
CA ARG A 228 -4.35 14.22 5.79
C ARG A 228 -5.02 13.14 4.95
N LYS A 229 -5.50 13.51 3.77
CA LYS A 229 -6.00 12.56 2.77
C LYS A 229 -4.87 11.83 2.04
N ALA A 230 -5.19 10.62 1.58
CA ALA A 230 -4.31 9.80 0.76
C ALA A 230 -5.12 9.05 -0.31
N PHE A 231 -4.48 8.71 -1.43
CA PHE A 231 -5.09 7.80 -2.40
C PHE A 231 -5.22 6.40 -1.81
N TYR A 232 -6.43 5.85 -1.86
CA TYR A 232 -6.69 4.47 -1.47
C TYR A 232 -6.52 3.52 -2.66
N SER A 233 -5.75 2.45 -2.47
CA SER A 233 -5.34 1.51 -3.54
C SER A 233 -6.49 0.85 -4.27
N TYR A 234 -7.61 0.65 -3.58
CA TYR A 234 -8.79 -0.04 -4.09
C TYR A 234 -9.99 0.89 -4.27
N ALA A 235 -9.76 2.21 -4.35
CA ALA A 235 -10.84 3.16 -4.55
C ALA A 235 -11.60 2.85 -5.84
N SER A 236 -12.93 2.99 -5.80
CA SER A 236 -13.81 2.69 -6.94
C SER A 236 -13.59 3.61 -8.14
N ALA A 237 -13.13 4.84 -7.91
CA ALA A 237 -12.82 5.82 -8.94
C ALA A 237 -11.31 6.06 -9.01
N ALA A 238 -10.74 5.81 -10.20
CA ALA A 238 -9.35 6.15 -10.49
C ALA A 238 -9.12 7.66 -10.36
N PRO A 239 -7.95 8.09 -9.86
CA PRO A 239 -7.63 9.51 -9.81
C PRO A 239 -7.32 10.01 -11.22
N ASP A 240 -7.98 11.09 -11.63
CA ASP A 240 -7.69 11.79 -12.89
C ASP A 240 -6.41 12.63 -12.74
N ILE A 241 -5.25 11.96 -12.76
CA ILE A 241 -3.95 12.60 -12.59
C ILE A 241 -3.42 13.06 -13.94
N SER A 242 -3.20 14.36 -14.07
CA SER A 242 -2.44 14.96 -15.16
C SER A 242 -1.04 15.35 -14.71
N ILE A 243 -0.05 15.05 -15.56
CA ILE A 243 1.35 15.39 -15.34
C ILE A 243 1.80 16.32 -16.46
N ASN A 244 2.33 17.47 -16.08
CA ASN A 244 2.91 18.46 -16.99
C ASN A 244 4.33 18.81 -16.54
N LEU A 245 5.18 19.08 -17.52
CA LEU A 245 6.58 19.43 -17.30
C LEU A 245 6.91 20.72 -18.05
N THR A 246 7.77 21.55 -17.46
CA THR A 246 8.44 22.64 -18.17
C THR A 246 9.94 22.56 -17.95
N LEU A 247 10.71 22.99 -18.94
CA LEU A 247 12.17 23.03 -18.89
C LEU A 247 12.65 24.48 -18.92
N SER A 248 13.62 24.82 -18.08
CA SER A 248 14.29 26.12 -18.08
C SER A 248 15.58 26.17 -18.91
N THR A 249 15.91 25.08 -19.61
CA THR A 249 17.09 24.97 -20.47
C THR A 249 16.75 24.30 -21.80
N SER A 250 17.43 24.71 -22.87
CA SER A 250 17.46 24.01 -24.16
C SER A 250 18.68 23.09 -24.30
N ASP A 251 19.70 23.24 -23.45
CA ASP A 251 20.92 22.44 -23.46
C ASP A 251 20.72 21.12 -22.71
N ILE A 252 20.31 20.08 -23.44
CA ILE A 252 20.03 18.75 -22.87
C ILE A 252 21.27 18.06 -22.32
N ALA A 253 22.45 18.36 -22.84
CA ALA A 253 23.68 17.80 -22.31
C ALA A 253 23.86 18.20 -20.83
N LYS A 254 23.37 19.39 -20.46
CA LYS A 254 23.39 19.93 -19.09
C LYS A 254 22.08 19.80 -18.33
N LEU A 255 21.07 19.12 -18.87
CA LEU A 255 19.79 18.95 -18.19
C LEU A 255 20.00 18.30 -16.81
N SER A 256 19.56 19.01 -15.77
CA SER A 256 19.52 18.54 -14.39
C SER A 256 18.10 18.63 -13.81
N LYS A 257 17.90 18.05 -12.61
CA LYS A 257 16.61 18.10 -11.90
C LYS A 257 16.13 19.54 -11.66
N ASP A 258 17.05 20.47 -11.44
CA ASP A 258 16.74 21.88 -11.16
C ASP A 258 16.19 22.61 -12.40
N ASN A 259 16.44 22.08 -13.59
CA ASN A 259 15.87 22.63 -14.82
C ASN A 259 14.44 22.18 -15.08
N ILE A 260 13.89 21.30 -14.25
CA ILE A 260 12.60 20.66 -14.47
C ILE A 260 11.60 21.13 -13.42
N THR A 261 10.53 21.79 -13.87
CA THR A 261 9.33 22.01 -13.06
C THR A 261 8.32 20.92 -13.37
N LEU A 262 7.96 20.13 -12.35
CA LEU A 262 6.96 19.06 -12.44
C LEU A 262 5.66 19.54 -11.80
N ASN A 263 4.60 19.62 -12.60
CA ASN A 263 3.26 19.95 -12.15
C ASN A 263 2.39 18.70 -12.23
N ILE A 264 1.90 18.24 -11.09
CA ILE A 264 0.97 17.12 -10.97
C ILE A 264 -0.35 17.70 -10.49
N ASN A 265 -1.44 17.45 -11.22
CA ASN A 265 -2.76 17.92 -10.86
C ASN A 265 -3.75 16.76 -10.87
N ALA A 266 -4.58 16.68 -9.84
CA ALA A 266 -5.74 15.81 -9.78
C ALA A 266 -6.92 16.63 -9.23
N PRO A 267 -7.90 17.02 -10.06
CA PRO A 267 -8.96 17.95 -9.65
C PRO A 267 -9.67 17.52 -8.36
N GLY A 268 -9.65 18.39 -7.34
CA GLY A 268 -10.28 18.16 -6.04
C GLY A 268 -9.53 17.20 -5.11
N ARG A 269 -8.31 16.79 -5.46
CA ARG A 269 -7.50 15.79 -4.75
C ARG A 269 -6.08 16.27 -4.44
N ASP A 270 -5.92 17.57 -4.23
CA ASP A 270 -4.60 18.20 -4.02
C ASP A 270 -3.87 17.60 -2.82
N GLU A 271 -4.60 17.33 -1.74
CA GLU A 271 -4.05 16.73 -0.51
C GLU A 271 -3.57 15.29 -0.74
N GLU A 272 -4.32 14.47 -1.50
CA GLU A 272 -3.89 13.13 -1.91
C GLU A 272 -2.66 13.15 -2.83
N VAL A 273 -2.54 14.16 -3.71
CA VAL A 273 -1.36 14.34 -4.56
C VAL A 273 -0.12 14.66 -3.73
N GLU A 274 -0.23 15.56 -2.76
CA GLU A 274 0.90 15.92 -1.89
C GLU A 274 1.31 14.77 -0.96
N SER A 275 0.36 14.01 -0.40
CA SER A 275 0.70 12.80 0.35
C SER A 275 1.36 11.75 -0.53
N TRP A 276 0.88 11.54 -1.76
CA TRP A 276 1.50 10.63 -2.71
C TRP A 276 2.95 11.02 -3.06
N LYS A 277 3.20 12.31 -3.30
CA LYS A 277 4.55 12.85 -3.53
C LYS A 277 5.49 12.59 -2.36
N ASP A 278 5.05 12.91 -1.15
CA ASP A 278 5.83 12.73 0.10
C ASP A 278 6.15 11.25 0.36
N ILE A 279 5.14 10.37 0.29
CA ILE A 279 5.31 8.96 0.61
C ILE A 279 6.23 8.27 -0.39
N PHE A 280 6.06 8.50 -1.68
CA PHE A 280 6.73 7.73 -2.74
C PHE A 280 7.86 8.48 -3.46
N GLY A 281 8.21 9.68 -3.00
CA GLY A 281 9.30 10.49 -3.55
C GLY A 281 9.11 10.86 -5.02
N ILE A 282 7.87 11.09 -5.44
CA ILE A 282 7.48 11.15 -6.86
C ILE A 282 8.21 12.27 -7.60
N GLU A 283 8.34 13.44 -6.99
CA GLU A 283 8.94 14.59 -7.65
C GLU A 283 10.43 14.36 -7.97
N GLU A 284 11.19 13.86 -7.00
CA GLU A 284 12.59 13.52 -7.20
C GLU A 284 12.76 12.45 -8.28
N ARG A 285 11.98 11.37 -8.19
CA ARG A 285 12.10 10.20 -9.07
C ARG A 285 11.73 10.52 -10.51
N TYR A 286 10.68 11.30 -10.73
CA TYR A 286 10.27 11.67 -12.08
C TYR A 286 11.26 12.62 -12.73
N LYS A 287 11.79 13.60 -11.98
CA LYS A 287 12.86 14.48 -12.48
C LYS A 287 14.13 13.69 -12.77
N ASP A 288 14.51 12.75 -11.91
CA ASP A 288 15.66 11.86 -12.13
C ASP A 288 15.51 11.04 -13.42
N LYS A 289 14.35 10.43 -13.63
CA LYS A 289 14.03 9.65 -14.83
C LYS A 289 14.09 10.48 -16.11
N CYS A 290 13.67 11.74 -16.07
CA CYS A 290 13.81 12.65 -17.22
C CYS A 290 15.28 13.00 -17.54
N CYS A 291 16.15 13.04 -16.52
CA CYS A 291 17.57 13.34 -16.69
C CYS A 291 18.43 12.11 -17.03
N ALA A 292 17.92 10.90 -16.78
CA ALA A 292 18.67 9.67 -16.91
C ALA A 292 19.02 9.32 -18.36
N LYS A 293 20.22 8.75 -18.55
CA LYS A 293 20.80 8.41 -19.87
C LYS A 293 19.90 7.45 -20.67
N ASN A 294 19.37 6.42 -20.01
CA ASN A 294 18.59 5.35 -20.65
C ASN A 294 17.07 5.55 -20.53
N ASP A 295 16.64 6.73 -20.10
CA ASP A 295 15.22 7.11 -20.02
C ASP A 295 15.02 8.43 -20.76
N GLY A 296 14.81 9.56 -20.07
CA GLY A 296 14.48 10.83 -20.72
C GLY A 296 15.46 11.25 -21.82
N LYS A 297 16.76 11.10 -21.60
CA LYS A 297 17.77 11.41 -22.65
C LYS A 297 17.66 10.44 -23.84
N ALA A 298 17.40 9.16 -23.60
CA ALA A 298 17.18 8.18 -24.67
C ALA A 298 15.87 8.43 -25.43
N TRP A 299 14.79 8.84 -24.74
CA TRP A 299 13.52 9.20 -25.38
C TRP A 299 13.67 10.35 -26.37
N LEU A 300 14.48 11.37 -26.01
CA LEU A 300 14.80 12.47 -26.91
C LEU A 300 15.67 12.01 -28.07
N GLN A 301 16.73 11.27 -27.78
CA GLN A 301 17.67 10.76 -28.78
C GLN A 301 16.94 9.93 -29.86
N GLN A 302 15.98 9.10 -29.44
CA GLN A 302 15.13 8.32 -30.34
C GLN A 302 14.43 9.20 -31.38
N ILE A 303 13.84 10.34 -30.97
CA ILE A 303 13.17 11.27 -31.90
C ILE A 303 14.16 11.88 -32.90
N ILE A 304 15.37 12.24 -32.43
CA ILE A 304 16.41 12.84 -33.28
C ILE A 304 16.89 11.82 -34.32
N GLU A 305 17.15 10.58 -33.91
CA GLU A 305 17.62 9.50 -34.78
C GLU A 305 16.55 9.07 -35.78
N GLU A 306 15.30 8.89 -35.35
CA GLU A 306 14.19 8.54 -36.25
C GLU A 306 13.92 9.66 -37.28
N CYS A 307 14.08 10.93 -36.88
CA CYS A 307 13.99 12.06 -37.80
C CYS A 307 15.07 11.98 -38.89
N ALA A 308 16.31 11.65 -38.51
CA ALA A 308 17.44 11.52 -39.43
C ALA A 308 17.31 10.28 -40.33
N ASN A 309 16.83 9.16 -39.80
CA ASN A 309 16.78 7.88 -40.51
C ASN A 309 15.56 7.77 -41.45
N CYS A 310 14.40 8.25 -41.01
CA CYS A 310 13.14 8.08 -41.73
C CYS A 310 12.72 9.32 -42.54
N GLY A 311 13.44 10.44 -42.41
CA GLY A 311 13.12 11.71 -43.08
C GLY A 311 11.80 12.36 -42.62
N GLN A 312 11.21 11.87 -41.52
CA GLN A 312 9.98 12.42 -40.96
C GLN A 312 10.28 13.68 -40.16
N ALA A 313 9.37 14.66 -40.22
CA ALA A 313 9.49 15.86 -39.39
C ALA A 313 9.35 15.49 -37.91
N LYS A 314 10.16 16.13 -37.04
CA LYS A 314 10.14 15.90 -35.57
C LYS A 314 8.73 16.03 -34.97
N ASP A 315 7.95 16.99 -35.45
CA ASP A 315 6.57 17.20 -35.02
C ASP A 315 5.65 16.00 -35.30
N GLN A 316 5.88 15.31 -36.42
CA GLN A 316 5.14 14.10 -36.77
C GLN A 316 5.50 12.96 -35.81
N LEU A 317 6.79 12.78 -35.50
CA LEU A 317 7.29 11.75 -34.58
C LEU A 317 6.80 12.00 -33.14
N ILE A 318 6.89 13.23 -32.65
CA ILE A 318 6.33 13.61 -31.34
C ILE A 318 4.83 13.32 -31.31
N GLY A 319 4.08 13.65 -32.37
CA GLY A 319 2.66 13.32 -32.49
C GLY A 319 2.37 11.81 -32.45
N GLN A 320 3.24 10.97 -33.01
CA GLN A 320 3.13 9.51 -32.91
C GLN A 320 3.34 9.02 -31.47
N VAL A 321 4.38 9.53 -30.80
CA VAL A 321 4.65 9.17 -29.39
C VAL A 321 3.50 9.60 -28.49
N ILE A 322 2.91 10.78 -28.70
CA ILE A 322 1.74 11.23 -27.93
C ILE A 322 0.57 10.25 -28.10
N ARG A 323 0.24 9.86 -29.34
CA ARG A 323 -0.84 8.89 -29.60
C ARG A 323 -0.55 7.50 -29.04
N ALA A 324 0.72 7.08 -29.00
CA ALA A 324 1.11 5.83 -28.35
C ALA A 324 0.94 5.94 -26.83
N ALA A 325 1.40 7.04 -26.25
CA ALA A 325 1.31 7.28 -24.81
C ALA A 325 -0.14 7.39 -24.32
N ASP A 326 -1.04 7.98 -25.11
CA ASP A 326 -2.46 8.06 -24.77
C ASP A 326 -3.18 6.71 -24.82
N ARG A 327 -2.67 5.77 -25.63
CA ARG A 327 -3.20 4.40 -25.71
C ARG A 327 -2.62 3.47 -24.66
N SER A 328 -1.38 3.71 -24.26
CA SER A 328 -0.63 2.84 -23.35
C SER A 328 0.26 3.69 -22.43
N PRO A 329 -0.32 4.36 -21.42
CA PRO A 329 0.39 5.32 -20.58
C PRO A 329 1.48 4.68 -19.72
N PHE A 330 1.36 3.43 -19.34
CA PHE A 330 2.34 2.77 -18.47
C PHE A 330 3.41 1.97 -19.20
N ASP A 331 3.23 1.76 -20.52
CA ASP A 331 4.30 1.25 -21.37
C ASP A 331 5.47 2.23 -21.39
N SER A 332 6.68 1.75 -21.09
CA SER A 332 7.91 2.53 -21.15
C SER A 332 7.83 3.90 -20.45
N ALA A 333 7.02 3.99 -19.37
CA ALA A 333 6.72 5.23 -18.64
C ALA A 333 6.15 6.36 -19.52
N ASN A 334 5.31 6.02 -20.49
CA ASN A 334 4.71 6.95 -21.44
C ASN A 334 3.97 8.13 -20.79
N PHE A 335 3.36 7.92 -19.63
CA PHE A 335 2.70 8.94 -18.82
C PHE A 335 3.66 10.08 -18.43
N LEU A 336 4.97 9.81 -18.36
CA LEU A 336 6.04 10.77 -18.09
C LEU A 336 6.81 11.16 -19.37
N LYS A 337 7.03 10.21 -20.29
CA LYS A 337 7.68 10.45 -21.59
C LYS A 337 6.95 11.51 -22.40
N LYS A 338 5.61 11.43 -22.48
CA LYS A 338 4.76 12.38 -23.21
C LYS A 338 4.97 13.82 -22.72
N PRO A 339 4.73 14.16 -21.44
CA PRO A 339 4.92 15.54 -20.97
C PRO A 339 6.38 15.99 -21.06
N PHE A 340 7.35 15.08 -20.91
CA PHE A 340 8.77 15.42 -21.06
C PHE A 340 9.11 15.85 -22.49
N LEU A 341 8.71 15.09 -23.52
CA LEU A 341 8.98 15.44 -24.91
C LEU A 341 8.24 16.71 -25.35
N LEU A 342 7.03 16.94 -24.85
CA LEU A 342 6.31 18.19 -25.04
C LEU A 342 7.06 19.38 -24.41
N ALA A 343 7.64 19.20 -23.23
CA ALA A 343 8.45 20.21 -22.58
C ALA A 343 9.76 20.50 -23.35
N CYS A 344 10.43 19.47 -23.87
CA CYS A 344 11.58 19.62 -24.77
C CYS A 344 11.23 20.44 -26.02
N LYS A 345 10.08 20.16 -26.65
CA LYS A 345 9.59 20.92 -27.79
C LYS A 345 9.37 22.39 -27.43
N ALA A 346 8.67 22.65 -26.33
CA ALA A 346 8.40 24.01 -25.88
C ALA A 346 9.68 24.80 -25.54
N ALA A 347 10.71 24.11 -25.03
CA ALA A 347 11.99 24.71 -24.69
C ALA A 347 12.98 24.81 -25.87
N ASN A 348 12.57 24.50 -27.11
CA ASN A 348 13.42 24.50 -28.31
C ASN A 348 14.68 23.65 -28.16
N VAL A 349 14.53 22.47 -27.56
CA VAL A 349 15.61 21.48 -27.42
C VAL A 349 15.97 20.81 -28.76
N PHE A 350 14.98 20.66 -29.64
CA PHE A 350 15.07 19.84 -30.84
C PHE A 350 15.88 20.47 -31.98
#